data_AF-A0A2R6NPZ7-F1
#
_entry.id   AF-A0A2R6NPZ7-F1
#
_cell.length_a   1.000
_cell.length_b   1.000
_cell.length_c   1.000
_cell.angle_alpha   90.00
_cell.angle_beta   90.00
_cell.angle_gamma   90.00
#
_symmetry.space_group_name_H-M   'P 1'
#
loop_
_entity.id
_entity.type
_entity.pdbx_description
1 polymer ?
#
loop_
_entity_poly.entity_id
_entity_poly.type
_entity_poly.pdbx_seq_one_letter_code
_entity_poly.pdbx_strand_id
1 'polypeptide(L)'
;MKVAKVVMQAQKNVAWDANPVKFKDWQLLAFMPEFKKYSSSLRASPASDPERAEIILHLEFFIEFMELEYNDQLRELYSLQKQNRVSFRLLWGIFVPGILLISQCGQTEEPIAVRLVHVERNKPERFDTGKGPRLSLLCESTDFNAGVPTVVEKEWEIARFDGEMLLTDLPIWPMHSEANCGELRKILIERGHRYRELSKVWCHKQYSGVAMELNVNHVEDITWNPESFDYLEVEQGKKELVRALIQSHIQRSVIFDDIIAGKGIGLILNFHGPPGVGKTLTAEAMCEDKALNVIFALATEWQAIVLIDEADVFLEKRAMDDLTRNAMVAVFLRQLEYFPGILILTTNRLVSFDDAIKSRIHVSLTFANLTAKTRERLWRAFLRKAGLSENQLNAINMDLLLRLPFNGREIKNIVKTASTFASHCGRALSIEDILRVAETNIEPNVGHYSLSAWCSIIMALNV
;
A
#
# COMPACT_ATOMS: atom_id res chain seq x y z
N MET A 1 29.94 12.59 34.24
CA MET A 1 28.71 11.75 34.33
C MET A 1 27.45 12.50 34.73
N LYS A 2 27.33 13.10 35.94
CA LYS A 2 26.12 13.84 36.37
C LYS A 2 25.61 14.83 35.30
N VAL A 3 26.48 15.71 34.79
CA VAL A 3 26.15 16.66 33.72
C VAL A 3 25.70 15.99 32.42
N ALA A 4 26.37 14.91 32.01
CA ALA A 4 26.01 14.18 30.79
C ALA A 4 24.59 13.58 30.87
N LYS A 5 24.16 13.05 32.04
CA LYS A 5 22.78 12.58 32.23
C LYS A 5 21.75 13.69 32.04
N VAL A 6 22.08 14.95 32.39
CA VAL A 6 21.19 16.12 32.23
C VAL A 6 21.20 16.64 30.79
N VAL A 7 22.39 16.85 30.22
CA VAL A 7 22.57 17.45 28.89
C VAL A 7 22.15 16.50 27.78
N MET A 8 22.46 15.21 27.91
CA MET A 8 22.18 14.18 26.90
C MET A 8 20.92 13.36 27.22
N GLN A 9 20.02 13.88 28.07
CA GLN A 9 18.78 13.20 28.50
C GLN A 9 17.88 12.73 27.36
N ALA A 10 18.01 13.34 26.18
CA ALA A 10 17.27 12.95 24.97
C ALA A 10 17.79 11.65 24.32
N GLN A 11 18.99 11.17 24.66
CA GLN A 11 19.48 9.88 24.17
C GLN A 11 18.93 8.73 25.03
N LYS A 12 17.97 7.98 24.47
CA LYS A 12 17.39 6.78 25.09
C LYS A 12 18.40 5.61 25.20
N ASN A 13 19.31 5.47 24.21
CA ASN A 13 20.15 4.27 24.03
C ASN A 13 21.55 4.36 24.71
N VAL A 14 21.70 5.11 25.80
CA VAL A 14 22.93 5.14 26.59
C VAL A 14 22.77 4.25 27.82
N ALA A 15 23.66 3.27 27.97
CA ALA A 15 23.72 2.41 29.16
C ALA A 15 24.29 3.19 30.36
N TRP A 16 23.47 4.08 30.92
CA TRP A 16 23.83 5.06 31.95
C TRP A 16 24.32 4.49 33.29
N ASP A 17 24.13 3.19 33.49
CA ASP A 17 24.49 2.45 34.70
C ASP A 17 25.62 1.42 34.45
N ALA A 18 26.15 1.37 33.21
CA ALA A 18 27.35 0.61 32.90
C ALA A 18 28.61 1.26 33.49
N ASN A 19 29.61 0.45 33.81
CA ASN A 19 30.90 0.95 34.30
C ASN A 19 32.07 0.32 33.51
N PRO A 20 32.81 1.09 32.69
CA PRO A 20 32.57 2.49 32.33
C PRO A 20 31.40 2.65 31.36
N VAL A 21 30.66 3.77 31.46
CA VAL A 21 29.73 4.18 30.39
C VAL A 21 30.56 4.55 29.15
N LYS A 22 30.24 3.93 28.01
CA LYS A 22 30.95 4.16 26.75
C LYS A 22 30.16 5.11 25.86
N PHE A 23 30.82 6.16 25.41
CA PHE A 23 30.35 7.05 24.35
C PHE A 23 31.22 6.86 23.11
N LYS A 24 30.65 7.05 21.92
CA LYS A 24 31.39 7.26 20.68
C LYS A 24 31.75 8.76 20.61
N ASP A 25 32.95 9.12 20.19
CA ASP A 25 33.49 10.51 20.29
C ASP A 25 32.54 11.58 19.73
N TRP A 26 31.95 11.29 18.56
CA TRP A 26 30.97 12.14 17.89
C TRP A 26 29.67 12.36 18.67
N GLN A 27 29.28 11.44 19.57
CA GLN A 27 28.10 11.62 20.44
C GLN A 27 28.34 12.70 21.49
N LEU A 28 29.58 12.89 21.94
CA LEU A 28 29.94 13.95 22.89
C LEU A 28 30.09 15.29 22.17
N LEU A 29 30.75 15.29 21.01
CA LEU A 29 30.94 16.47 20.18
C LEU A 29 29.61 17.09 19.71
N ALA A 30 28.62 16.26 19.36
CA ALA A 30 27.30 16.71 18.93
C ALA A 30 26.59 17.60 19.97
N PHE A 31 26.81 17.35 21.27
CA PHE A 31 26.18 18.09 22.38
C PHE A 31 27.05 19.24 22.92
N MET A 32 28.17 19.60 22.26
CA MET A 32 29.05 20.69 22.70
C MET A 32 28.35 22.05 22.86
N PRO A 33 27.41 22.47 21.98
CA PRO A 33 26.62 23.69 22.20
C PRO A 33 25.79 23.64 23.49
N GLU A 34 25.19 22.50 23.79
CA GLU A 34 24.36 22.26 24.97
C GLU A 34 25.22 22.21 26.25
N PHE A 35 26.41 21.59 26.22
CA PHE A 35 27.36 21.64 27.35
C PHE A 35 27.79 23.08 27.66
N LYS A 36 28.10 23.89 26.65
CA LYS A 36 28.43 25.33 26.82
C LYS A 36 27.25 26.13 27.38
N LYS A 37 26.04 25.89 26.87
CA LYS A 37 24.81 26.53 27.36
C LYS A 37 24.51 26.14 28.81
N TYR A 38 24.73 24.87 29.16
CA TYR A 38 24.55 24.37 30.52
C TYR A 38 25.59 24.98 31.49
N SER A 39 26.88 25.01 31.12
CA SER A 39 27.92 25.73 31.87
C SER A 39 27.55 27.20 32.10
N SER A 40 27.10 27.90 31.04
CA SER A 40 26.65 29.30 31.15
C SER A 40 25.49 29.46 32.14
N SER A 41 24.52 28.54 32.13
CA SER A 41 23.40 28.55 33.09
C SER A 41 23.85 28.24 34.53
N LEU A 42 24.85 27.35 34.69
CA LEU A 42 25.49 27.03 35.95
C LEU A 42 26.39 28.16 36.46
N ARG A 43 26.80 29.14 35.64
CA ARG A 43 27.43 30.39 36.12
C ARG A 43 26.40 31.45 36.51
N ALA A 44 25.24 31.50 35.85
CA ALA A 44 24.26 32.56 36.01
C ALA A 44 23.38 32.48 37.29
N SER A 45 23.13 31.29 37.84
CA SER A 45 22.28 31.16 39.04
C SER A 45 23.05 31.49 40.35
N PRO A 46 22.49 32.27 41.29
CA PRO A 46 23.23 32.85 42.42
C PRO A 46 23.55 31.90 43.60
N ALA A 47 23.10 30.64 43.58
CA ALA A 47 23.32 29.72 44.71
C ALA A 47 24.78 29.21 44.81
N SER A 48 25.47 29.59 45.88
CA SER A 48 26.84 29.13 46.22
C SER A 48 26.81 27.75 46.89
N ASP A 49 27.02 26.70 46.09
CA ASP A 49 27.13 25.30 46.53
C ASP A 49 28.53 24.76 46.17
N PRO A 50 29.31 24.20 47.11
CA PRO A 50 30.60 23.59 46.82
C PRO A 50 30.56 22.48 45.76
N GLU A 51 29.51 21.65 45.74
CA GLU A 51 29.38 20.56 44.76
C GLU A 51 29.20 21.13 43.33
N ARG A 52 28.52 22.27 43.23
CA ARG A 52 28.32 22.98 41.97
C ARG A 52 29.62 23.59 41.42
N ALA A 53 30.51 24.08 42.29
CA ALA A 53 31.82 24.59 41.87
C ALA A 53 32.69 23.49 41.24
N GLU A 54 32.71 22.29 41.84
CA GLU A 54 33.39 21.12 41.28
C GLU A 54 32.78 20.69 39.93
N ILE A 55 31.45 20.67 39.82
CA ILE A 55 30.74 20.37 38.57
C ILE A 55 31.11 21.35 37.45
N ILE A 56 31.20 22.65 37.75
CA ILE A 56 31.60 23.68 36.78
C ILE A 56 33.04 23.45 36.32
N LEU A 57 33.98 23.23 37.25
CA LEU A 57 35.39 22.98 36.94
C LEU A 57 35.56 21.76 36.02
N HIS A 58 34.93 20.63 36.35
CA HIS A 58 34.99 19.43 35.53
C HIS A 58 34.32 19.58 34.16
N LEU A 59 33.23 20.35 34.07
CA LEU A 59 32.54 20.64 32.81
C LEU A 59 33.37 21.57 31.91
N GLU A 60 34.01 22.59 32.47
CA GLU A 60 34.81 23.54 31.71
C GLU A 60 36.11 22.90 31.20
N PHE A 61 36.80 22.12 32.04
CA PHE A 61 37.94 21.30 31.60
C PHE A 61 37.54 20.34 30.46
N PHE A 62 36.37 19.70 30.56
CA PHE A 62 35.86 18.84 29.50
C PHE A 62 35.57 19.62 28.20
N ILE A 63 34.94 20.79 28.28
CA ILE A 63 34.69 21.64 27.11
C ILE A 63 36.01 22.06 26.45
N GLU A 64 36.96 22.56 27.23
CA GLU A 64 38.28 23.01 26.75
C GLU A 64 39.06 21.86 26.10
N PHE A 65 39.08 20.67 26.73
CA PHE A 65 39.69 19.47 26.16
C PHE A 65 39.07 19.09 24.81
N MET A 66 37.74 19.05 24.72
CA MET A 66 37.04 18.70 23.47
C MET A 66 37.25 19.76 22.37
N GLU A 67 37.36 21.04 22.72
CA GLU A 67 37.67 22.12 21.77
C GLU A 67 39.13 22.10 21.29
N LEU A 68 40.07 21.67 22.13
CA LEU A 68 41.47 21.46 21.75
C LEU A 68 41.62 20.25 20.81
N GLU A 69 41.10 19.09 21.21
CA GLU A 69 41.29 17.81 20.50
C GLU A 69 40.56 17.78 19.14
N TYR A 70 39.38 18.41 19.04
CA TYR A 70 38.53 18.36 17.84
C TYR A 70 38.38 19.71 17.14
N ASN A 71 39.29 20.66 17.40
CA ASN A 71 39.25 22.05 16.94
C ASN A 71 38.93 22.17 15.44
N ASP A 72 39.67 21.47 14.58
CA ASP A 72 39.52 21.55 13.13
C ASP A 72 38.15 21.04 12.65
N GLN A 73 37.64 19.97 13.27
CA GLN A 73 36.33 19.39 12.95
C GLN A 73 35.19 20.33 13.38
N LEU A 74 35.32 20.95 14.55
CA LEU A 74 34.36 21.94 15.05
C LEU A 74 34.38 23.22 14.19
N ARG A 75 35.56 23.68 13.75
CA ARG A 75 35.70 24.81 12.82
C ARG A 75 35.05 24.53 11.46
N GLU A 76 35.30 23.36 10.87
CA GLU A 76 34.65 22.93 9.62
C GLU A 76 33.13 22.89 9.79
N LEU A 77 32.63 22.22 10.84
CA LEU A 77 31.20 22.12 11.16
C LEU A 77 30.54 23.50 11.31
N TYR A 78 31.09 24.38 12.15
CA TYR A 78 30.52 25.72 12.38
C TYR A 78 30.64 26.63 11.14
N SER A 79 31.62 26.42 10.27
CA SER A 79 31.74 27.14 9.00
C SER A 79 30.63 26.73 8.02
N LEU A 80 30.41 25.43 7.85
CA LEU A 80 29.39 24.90 6.96
C LEU A 80 27.97 25.20 7.47
N GLN A 81 27.72 25.07 8.78
CA GLN A 81 26.43 25.44 9.39
C GLN A 81 26.04 26.90 9.13
N LYS A 82 26.99 27.85 9.17
CA LYS A 82 26.74 29.27 8.83
C LYS A 82 26.31 29.48 7.38
N GLN A 83 26.65 28.56 6.49
CA GLN A 83 26.28 28.57 5.07
C GLN A 83 25.06 27.67 4.76
N ASN A 84 24.42 27.13 5.81
CA ASN A 84 23.35 26.12 5.71
C ASN A 84 23.78 24.86 4.93
N ARG A 85 25.07 24.49 4.98
CA ARG A 85 25.69 23.37 4.28
C ARG A 85 26.18 22.27 5.22
N VAL A 86 26.46 21.08 4.67
CA VAL A 86 27.08 19.97 5.38
C VAL A 86 27.84 19.03 4.44
N SER A 87 28.93 18.43 4.94
CA SER A 87 29.62 17.28 4.31
C SER A 87 29.21 15.96 4.97
N PHE A 88 29.18 14.84 4.24
CA PHE A 88 28.75 13.54 4.80
C PHE A 88 29.55 13.13 6.06
N ARG A 89 30.82 13.54 6.15
CA ARG A 89 31.68 13.31 7.32
C ARG A 89 31.16 14.02 8.58
N LEU A 90 30.43 15.13 8.46
CA LEU A 90 30.02 16.01 9.54
C LEU A 90 28.53 15.97 9.92
N LEU A 91 27.70 15.19 9.23
CA LEU A 91 26.25 15.07 9.53
C LEU A 91 25.93 14.79 11.02
N TRP A 92 26.77 14.02 11.70
CA TRP A 92 26.62 13.73 13.14
C TRP A 92 26.66 14.97 14.04
N GLY A 93 27.31 16.05 13.62
CA GLY A 93 27.36 17.32 14.36
C GLY A 93 26.14 18.22 14.13
N ILE A 94 25.17 17.73 13.34
CA ILE A 94 23.93 18.43 12.98
C ILE A 94 22.72 17.63 13.46
N PHE A 95 22.77 16.30 13.38
CA PHE A 95 21.74 15.41 13.92
C PHE A 95 21.97 15.12 15.41
N VAL A 96 21.51 16.02 16.28
CA VAL A 96 21.55 15.86 17.74
C VAL A 96 20.22 15.28 18.24
N PRO A 97 20.19 14.10 18.90
CA PRO A 97 18.95 13.55 19.46
C PRO A 97 18.19 14.53 20.35
N GLY A 98 16.87 14.60 20.15
CA GLY A 98 15.96 15.56 20.77
C GLY A 98 15.50 16.69 19.85
N ILE A 99 16.23 17.01 18.77
CA ILE A 99 15.84 18.07 17.84
C ILE A 99 14.64 17.68 16.97
N LEU A 100 13.92 18.70 16.49
CA LEU A 100 12.89 18.55 15.45
C LEU A 100 13.54 18.58 14.07
N LEU A 101 13.25 17.56 13.28
CA LEU A 101 13.61 17.45 11.88
C LEU A 101 12.39 17.66 11.00
N ILE A 102 12.61 18.20 9.81
CA ILE A 102 11.66 18.21 8.69
C ILE A 102 12.09 17.13 7.70
N SER A 103 11.09 16.44 7.15
CA SER A 103 11.17 15.62 5.95
C SER A 103 9.90 15.89 5.13
N GLN A 104 9.77 15.31 3.94
CA GLN A 104 8.54 15.38 3.15
C GLN A 104 7.74 14.08 3.29
N CYS A 105 6.41 14.19 3.26
CA CYS A 105 5.55 13.02 3.14
C CYS A 105 5.74 12.41 1.74
N GLY A 106 6.15 11.14 1.68
CA GLY A 106 6.38 10.45 0.40
C GLY A 106 5.13 10.31 -0.48
N GLN A 107 3.92 10.54 0.06
CA GLN A 107 2.66 10.47 -0.69
C GLN A 107 2.08 11.84 -1.08
N THR A 108 2.37 12.91 -0.33
CA THR A 108 1.73 14.22 -0.53
C THR A 108 2.71 15.36 -0.77
N GLU A 109 4.02 15.10 -0.68
CA GLU A 109 5.12 16.08 -0.67
C GLU A 109 5.04 17.14 0.45
N GLU A 110 3.95 17.17 1.23
CA GLU A 110 3.79 18.11 2.34
C GLU A 110 4.86 17.88 3.42
N PRO A 111 5.34 18.95 4.07
CA PRO A 111 6.32 18.82 5.15
C PRO A 111 5.74 18.02 6.32
N ILE A 112 6.56 17.16 6.90
CA ILE A 112 6.30 16.42 8.14
C ILE A 112 7.38 16.77 9.16
N ALA A 113 6.98 16.95 10.42
CA ALA A 113 7.91 17.13 11.52
C ALA A 113 8.04 15.83 12.33
N VAL A 114 9.28 15.43 12.58
CA VAL A 114 9.63 14.25 13.38
C VAL A 114 10.69 14.64 14.40
N ARG A 115 10.77 13.93 15.54
CA ARG A 115 11.76 14.21 16.58
C ARG A 115 12.85 13.16 16.53
N LEU A 116 14.11 13.57 16.42
CA LEU A 116 15.23 12.64 16.37
C LEU A 116 15.41 11.92 17.72
N VAL A 117 15.42 10.59 17.73
CA VAL A 117 15.61 9.75 18.92
C VAL A 117 17.02 9.18 18.98
N HIS A 118 17.51 8.69 17.83
CA HIS A 118 18.83 8.07 17.75
C HIS A 118 19.48 8.29 16.38
N VAL A 119 20.81 8.28 16.37
CA VAL A 119 21.64 8.38 15.17
C VAL A 119 22.60 7.21 15.19
N GLU A 120 22.66 6.44 14.11
CA GLU A 120 23.66 5.38 13.95
C GLU A 120 24.43 5.54 12.63
N ARG A 121 25.73 5.27 12.67
CA ARG A 121 26.60 5.18 11.49
C ARG A 121 26.72 3.72 11.10
N ASN A 122 25.89 3.29 10.16
CA ASN A 122 25.93 1.94 9.64
C ASN A 122 27.22 1.75 8.83
N LYS A 123 28.04 0.79 9.28
CA LYS A 123 29.08 0.20 8.44
C LYS A 123 28.38 -0.79 7.49
N PRO A 124 28.79 -0.90 6.22
CA PRO A 124 28.25 -1.94 5.35
C PRO A 124 28.47 -3.30 6.01
N GLU A 125 27.40 -4.09 6.12
CA GLU A 125 27.52 -5.46 6.62
C GLU A 125 28.41 -6.28 5.69
N ARG A 126 29.00 -7.37 6.21
CA ARG A 126 29.93 -8.23 5.43
C ARG A 126 29.33 -8.84 4.17
N PHE A 127 28.02 -8.71 3.96
CA PHE A 127 27.28 -9.22 2.82
C PHE A 127 26.44 -8.14 2.10
N ASP A 128 26.55 -6.86 2.46
CA ASP A 128 25.80 -5.78 1.76
C ASP A 128 26.45 -5.47 0.40
N THR A 129 25.64 -5.55 -0.66
CA THR A 129 26.07 -5.65 -2.05
C THR A 129 26.33 -4.29 -2.69
N GLY A 130 27.39 -3.63 -2.24
CA GLY A 130 27.94 -2.41 -2.88
C GLY A 130 27.27 -1.10 -2.46
N LYS A 131 26.40 -1.12 -1.45
CA LYS A 131 25.87 0.11 -0.85
C LYS A 131 26.93 0.73 0.07
N GLY A 132 27.30 1.97 -0.22
CA GLY A 132 28.29 2.74 0.55
C GLY A 132 27.83 3.06 1.99
N PRO A 133 28.70 3.65 2.83
CA PRO A 133 28.38 3.95 4.22
C PRO A 133 27.16 4.88 4.33
N ARG A 134 26.35 4.69 5.37
CA ARG A 134 25.12 5.47 5.60
C ARG A 134 25.02 6.02 7.02
N LEU A 135 24.19 7.05 7.17
CA LEU A 135 23.72 7.54 8.46
C LEU A 135 22.25 7.18 8.63
N SER A 136 21.95 6.38 9.64
CA SER A 136 20.59 6.05 10.07
C SER A 136 20.12 7.03 11.13
N LEU A 137 18.86 7.46 11.00
CA LEU A 137 18.20 8.43 11.86
C LEU A 137 16.86 7.85 12.33
N LEU A 138 16.85 7.27 13.52
CA LEU A 138 15.61 6.82 14.16
C LEU A 138 14.89 8.04 14.74
N CYS A 139 13.71 8.34 14.22
CA CYS A 139 12.91 9.48 14.64
C CYS A 139 11.52 9.02 15.11
N GLU A 140 10.96 9.72 16.10
CA GLU A 140 9.62 9.50 16.60
C GLU A 140 8.64 10.58 16.11
N SER A 141 7.42 10.18 15.78
CA SER A 141 6.31 11.05 15.42
C SER A 141 5.02 10.60 16.12
N THR A 142 4.03 11.48 16.16
CA THR A 142 2.69 11.12 16.65
C THR A 142 1.84 10.62 15.49
N ASP A 143 1.30 9.42 15.64
CA ASP A 143 0.35 8.80 14.71
C ASP A 143 -0.80 8.19 15.54
N PHE A 144 -1.76 7.53 14.91
CA PHE A 144 -2.88 6.87 15.59
C PHE A 144 -2.93 5.39 15.26
N ASN A 145 -2.86 4.54 16.29
CA ASN A 145 -3.17 3.12 16.17
C ASN A 145 -4.51 2.85 16.87
N ALA A 146 -5.46 2.24 16.16
CA ALA A 146 -6.81 1.92 16.65
C ALA A 146 -7.54 3.11 17.33
N GLY A 147 -7.37 4.33 16.83
CA GLY A 147 -8.00 5.55 17.37
C GLY A 147 -7.33 6.14 18.62
N VAL A 148 -6.24 5.54 19.11
CA VAL A 148 -5.42 6.09 20.20
C VAL A 148 -4.21 6.81 19.62
N PRO A 149 -3.91 8.07 20.02
CA PRO A 149 -2.67 8.72 19.61
C PRO A 149 -1.48 8.00 20.26
N THR A 150 -0.61 7.44 19.42
CA THR A 150 0.59 6.72 19.82
C THR A 150 1.85 7.43 19.32
N VAL A 151 2.98 7.10 19.94
CA VAL A 151 4.29 7.47 19.41
C VAL A 151 4.72 6.32 18.49
N VAL A 152 4.95 6.62 17.22
CA VAL A 152 5.54 5.68 16.25
C VAL A 152 6.99 6.07 16.00
N GLU A 153 7.87 5.08 15.97
CA GLU A 153 9.27 5.25 15.62
C GLU A 153 9.48 4.79 14.17
N LYS A 154 10.21 5.56 13.37
CA LYS A 154 10.53 5.29 11.97
C LYS A 154 11.98 5.68 11.69
N GLU A 155 12.62 4.97 10.77
CA GLU A 155 14.01 5.20 10.39
C GLU A 155 14.10 5.96 9.05
N TRP A 156 15.03 6.91 8.98
CA TRP A 156 15.46 7.58 7.76
C TRP A 156 16.93 7.28 7.50
N GLU A 157 17.30 7.01 6.25
CA GLU A 157 18.70 6.84 5.83
C GLU A 157 19.18 8.05 5.03
N ILE A 158 20.39 8.54 5.36
CA ILE A 158 21.16 9.43 4.50
C ILE A 158 22.32 8.61 3.89
N ALA A 159 22.28 8.44 2.57
CA ALA A 159 23.35 7.78 1.83
C ALA A 159 24.62 8.65 1.77
N ARG A 160 25.78 8.02 1.55
CA ARG A 160 27.01 8.76 1.27
C ARG A 160 26.82 9.66 0.04
N PHE A 161 27.14 10.93 0.21
CA PHE A 161 27.41 11.88 -0.85
C PHE A 161 28.85 12.41 -0.71
N ASP A 162 29.41 12.91 -1.81
CA ASP A 162 30.73 13.55 -1.83
C ASP A 162 30.59 15.07 -1.97
N GLY A 163 31.52 15.82 -1.37
CA GLY A 163 31.44 17.28 -1.29
C GLY A 163 30.48 17.80 -0.21
N GLU A 164 29.87 18.94 -0.50
CA GLU A 164 29.00 19.70 0.41
C GLU A 164 27.59 19.89 -0.20
N MET A 165 26.55 19.53 0.54
CA MET A 165 25.15 19.77 0.17
C MET A 165 24.52 20.85 1.04
N LEU A 166 23.44 21.49 0.59
CA LEU A 166 22.60 22.29 1.48
C LEU A 166 21.85 21.34 2.44
N LEU A 167 21.54 21.82 3.64
CA LEU A 167 20.78 21.02 4.61
C LEU A 167 19.39 20.65 4.09
N THR A 168 18.74 21.56 3.36
CA THR A 168 17.43 21.35 2.73
C THR A 168 17.42 20.32 1.60
N ASP A 169 18.60 19.96 1.06
CA ASP A 169 18.72 18.98 -0.04
C ASP A 169 18.83 17.54 0.50
N LEU A 170 18.89 17.36 1.82
CA LEU A 170 18.86 16.04 2.47
C LEU A 170 17.43 15.49 2.49
N PRO A 171 17.22 14.16 2.53
CA PRO A 171 15.88 13.57 2.67
C PRO A 171 15.20 13.90 4.01
N ILE A 172 15.99 14.35 5.00
CA ILE A 172 15.55 14.79 6.32
C ILE A 172 16.60 15.76 6.88
N TRP A 173 16.17 16.88 7.48
CA TRP A 173 17.05 17.96 7.92
C TRP A 173 16.52 18.71 9.15
N PRO A 174 17.35 19.49 9.88
CA PRO A 174 16.87 20.21 11.06
C PRO A 174 15.86 21.32 10.73
N MET A 175 14.76 21.37 11.46
CA MET A 175 13.70 22.39 11.27
C MET A 175 14.22 23.82 11.39
N HIS A 176 15.27 24.06 12.19
CA HIS A 176 15.86 25.40 12.35
C HIS A 176 16.66 25.88 11.12
N SER A 177 16.91 25.02 10.15
CA SER A 177 17.58 25.35 8.88
C SER A 177 16.63 26.01 7.87
N GLU A 178 15.33 25.97 8.14
CA GLU A 178 14.29 26.64 7.35
C GLU A 178 14.23 28.14 7.66
N ALA A 179 14.29 28.98 6.63
CA ALA A 179 14.13 30.42 6.76
C ALA A 179 12.78 30.79 7.43
N ASN A 180 11.72 30.04 7.10
CA ASN A 180 10.37 30.24 7.62
C ASN A 180 10.01 29.26 8.75
N CYS A 181 11.01 28.72 9.49
CA CYS A 181 10.80 27.70 10.53
C CYS A 181 9.69 28.05 11.56
N GLY A 182 9.56 29.33 11.93
CA GLY A 182 8.54 29.80 12.86
C GLY A 182 7.11 29.77 12.31
N GLU A 183 6.93 29.92 11.01
CA GLU A 183 5.63 29.82 10.32
C GLU A 183 5.30 28.36 10.02
N LEU A 184 6.27 27.61 9.48
CA LEU A 184 6.15 26.17 9.25
C LEU A 184 5.74 25.42 10.53
N ARG A 185 6.35 25.77 11.67
CA ARG A 185 5.99 25.19 12.97
C ARG A 185 4.54 25.49 13.38
N LYS A 186 3.98 26.67 13.07
CA LYS A 186 2.57 26.98 13.33
C LYS A 186 1.65 26.13 12.45
N ILE A 187 1.91 26.09 11.14
CA ILE A 187 1.14 25.30 10.17
C ILE A 187 1.07 23.83 10.59
N LEU A 188 2.22 23.25 10.97
CA LEU A 188 2.29 21.85 11.41
C LEU A 188 1.55 21.58 12.72
N ILE A 189 1.58 22.53 13.68
CA ILE A 189 0.82 22.45 14.93
C ILE A 189 -0.69 22.55 14.65
N GLU A 190 -1.13 23.50 13.82
CA GLU A 190 -2.54 23.67 13.43
C GLU A 190 -3.06 22.44 12.67
N ARG A 191 -2.26 21.88 11.74
CA ARG A 191 -2.57 20.62 11.05
C ARG A 191 -2.69 19.45 12.03
N GLY A 192 -1.80 19.36 13.02
CA GLY A 192 -1.85 18.37 14.10
C GLY A 192 -3.09 18.51 14.99
N HIS A 193 -3.49 19.74 15.34
CA HIS A 193 -4.75 19.99 16.05
C HIS A 193 -5.97 19.57 15.23
N ARG A 194 -6.02 19.93 13.95
CA ARG A 194 -7.09 19.53 13.03
C ARG A 194 -7.19 18.01 12.89
N TYR A 195 -6.05 17.34 12.74
CA TYR A 195 -5.96 15.88 12.68
C TYR A 195 -6.50 15.23 13.96
N ARG A 196 -6.12 15.77 15.13
CA ARG A 196 -6.63 15.31 16.44
C ARG A 196 -8.13 15.57 16.65
N GLU A 197 -8.71 16.64 16.11
CA GLU A 197 -10.17 16.82 16.18
C GLU A 197 -10.90 15.84 15.26
N LEU A 198 -10.38 15.63 14.04
CA LEU A 198 -10.94 14.66 13.08
C LEU A 198 -10.82 13.20 13.58
N SER A 199 -9.85 12.87 14.45
CA SER A 199 -9.68 11.52 14.99
C SER A 199 -10.55 11.19 16.21
N LYS A 200 -11.21 12.17 16.83
CA LYS A 200 -12.11 11.95 18.00
C LYS A 200 -13.52 11.46 17.62
N VAL A 201 -13.92 11.69 16.38
CA VAL A 201 -15.26 11.42 15.85
C VAL A 201 -15.09 10.65 14.55
N TRP A 202 -16.08 9.83 14.17
CA TRP A 202 -16.09 9.16 12.87
C TRP A 202 -16.27 10.18 11.73
N CYS A 203 -15.17 10.80 11.31
CA CYS A 203 -15.10 11.76 10.22
C CYS A 203 -14.67 11.06 8.93
N HIS A 204 -15.54 11.00 7.93
CA HIS A 204 -15.22 10.51 6.58
C HIS A 204 -15.03 11.68 5.61
N LYS A 205 -14.24 11.47 4.54
CA LYS A 205 -14.05 12.43 3.44
C LYS A 205 -13.74 11.67 2.14
N GLN A 206 -14.29 12.12 1.02
CA GLN A 206 -14.50 11.39 -0.25
C GLN A 206 -13.95 12.22 -1.46
N TYR A 207 -13.54 11.62 -2.61
CA TYR A 207 -12.83 12.33 -3.72
C TYR A 207 -12.87 11.82 -5.21
N SER A 208 -12.87 10.52 -5.59
CA SER A 208 -12.94 9.91 -6.99
C SER A 208 -11.71 9.80 -7.96
N GLY A 209 -11.26 8.59 -8.38
CA GLY A 209 -10.25 8.32 -9.45
C GLY A 209 -9.44 6.99 -9.41
N VAL A 210 -8.24 6.92 -10.03
CA VAL A 210 -7.47 5.65 -10.27
C VAL A 210 -6.28 5.47 -9.30
N ALA A 211 -6.13 4.27 -8.73
CA ALA A 211 -5.04 3.92 -7.81
C ALA A 211 -3.97 3.01 -8.45
N MET A 212 -2.72 3.47 -8.40
CA MET A 212 -1.51 2.63 -8.51
C MET A 212 -0.53 3.00 -7.38
N GLU A 213 -0.53 4.27 -7.00
CA GLU A 213 -0.27 4.71 -5.62
C GLU A 213 -1.60 5.10 -4.97
N LEU A 214 -1.66 5.10 -3.63
CA LEU A 214 -2.90 5.33 -2.87
C LEU A 214 -3.23 6.83 -2.79
N ASN A 215 -3.57 7.40 -3.95
CA ASN A 215 -3.91 8.80 -4.11
C ASN A 215 -5.26 9.09 -3.42
N VAL A 216 -5.20 9.68 -2.23
CA VAL A 216 -6.39 9.96 -1.41
C VAL A 216 -7.38 10.88 -2.12
N ASN A 217 -6.93 11.66 -3.11
CA ASN A 217 -7.79 12.49 -3.97
C ASN A 217 -8.70 11.68 -4.91
N HIS A 218 -8.80 10.35 -4.73
CA HIS A 218 -9.48 9.45 -5.65
C HIS A 218 -10.51 8.44 -5.05
N VAL A 219 -10.99 8.63 -3.80
CA VAL A 219 -11.89 7.67 -3.10
C VAL A 219 -13.38 8.04 -3.18
N GLU A 220 -14.19 7.44 -4.05
CA GLU A 220 -15.63 7.75 -4.20
C GLU A 220 -16.56 6.89 -3.31
N ASP A 221 -17.84 7.29 -3.18
CA ASP A 221 -18.84 6.50 -2.42
C ASP A 221 -19.24 5.29 -3.26
N ILE A 222 -19.31 4.12 -2.62
CA ILE A 222 -19.77 2.91 -3.30
C ILE A 222 -21.23 3.10 -3.71
N THR A 223 -21.45 3.30 -5.02
CA THR A 223 -22.80 3.30 -5.60
C THR A 223 -23.31 1.87 -5.62
N TRP A 224 -23.87 1.43 -4.50
CA TRP A 224 -24.43 0.10 -4.34
C TRP A 224 -25.51 -0.17 -5.40
N ASN A 225 -25.28 -1.16 -6.25
CA ASN A 225 -26.30 -1.69 -7.15
C ASN A 225 -26.99 -2.88 -6.45
N PRO A 226 -28.16 -2.69 -5.80
CA PRO A 226 -28.82 -3.78 -5.07
C PRO A 226 -29.19 -4.96 -5.98
N GLU A 227 -29.54 -4.70 -7.24
CA GLU A 227 -29.88 -5.74 -8.22
C GLU A 227 -28.68 -6.58 -8.67
N SER A 228 -27.43 -6.14 -8.42
CA SER A 228 -26.23 -6.83 -8.91
C SER A 228 -26.11 -8.29 -8.45
N PHE A 229 -26.61 -8.60 -7.25
CA PHE A 229 -26.62 -9.96 -6.69
C PHE A 229 -27.78 -10.82 -7.21
N ASP A 230 -28.83 -10.20 -7.75
CA ASP A 230 -29.97 -10.86 -8.37
C ASP A 230 -29.67 -11.25 -9.82
N TYR A 231 -28.85 -10.46 -10.52
CA TYR A 231 -28.30 -10.83 -11.83
C TYR A 231 -27.27 -11.97 -11.77
N LEU A 232 -26.67 -12.24 -10.61
CA LEU A 232 -25.68 -13.30 -10.41
C LEU A 232 -26.32 -14.70 -10.50
N GLU A 233 -26.03 -15.45 -11.57
CA GLU A 233 -26.64 -16.78 -11.82
C GLU A 233 -25.80 -17.89 -11.18
N VAL A 234 -25.88 -17.96 -9.86
CA VAL A 234 -25.28 -19.00 -9.03
C VAL A 234 -26.40 -19.71 -8.26
N GLU A 235 -26.26 -21.03 -8.10
CA GLU A 235 -27.16 -21.88 -7.32
C GLU A 235 -27.43 -21.29 -5.93
N GLN A 236 -28.70 -21.27 -5.51
CA GLN A 236 -29.14 -20.55 -4.32
C GLN A 236 -28.42 -21.00 -3.04
N GLY A 237 -28.22 -22.30 -2.84
CA GLY A 237 -27.47 -22.82 -1.68
C GLY A 237 -25.99 -22.38 -1.65
N LYS A 238 -25.37 -22.15 -2.82
CA LYS A 238 -24.01 -21.60 -2.91
C LYS A 238 -23.99 -20.10 -2.59
N LYS A 239 -25.00 -19.34 -3.00
CA LYS A 239 -25.19 -17.92 -2.59
C LYS A 239 -25.34 -17.80 -1.07
N GLU A 240 -26.12 -18.69 -0.47
CA GLU A 240 -26.37 -18.72 0.98
C GLU A 240 -25.12 -19.12 1.77
N LEU A 241 -24.37 -20.13 1.32
CA LEU A 241 -23.08 -20.52 1.90
C LEU A 241 -22.09 -19.34 1.93
N VAL A 242 -21.92 -18.63 0.82
CA VAL A 242 -21.01 -17.47 0.74
C VAL A 242 -21.45 -16.36 1.69
N ARG A 243 -22.75 -16.04 1.73
CA ARG A 243 -23.29 -15.02 2.64
C ARG A 243 -23.06 -15.40 4.10
N ALA A 244 -23.34 -16.65 4.48
CA ALA A 244 -23.17 -17.13 5.85
C ALA A 244 -21.70 -17.07 6.31
N LEU A 245 -20.75 -17.47 5.45
CA LEU A 245 -19.32 -17.41 5.76
C LEU A 245 -18.81 -15.97 5.90
N ILE A 246 -19.19 -15.07 4.98
CA ILE A 246 -18.83 -13.66 5.04
C ILE A 246 -19.43 -13.01 6.29
N GLN A 247 -20.72 -13.25 6.59
CA GLN A 247 -21.37 -12.70 7.79
C GLN A 247 -20.75 -13.21 9.09
N SER A 248 -20.44 -14.51 9.19
CA SER A 248 -19.80 -15.11 10.36
C SER A 248 -18.40 -14.52 10.60
N HIS A 249 -17.60 -14.36 9.53
CA HIS A 249 -16.26 -13.77 9.62
C HIS A 249 -16.30 -12.27 9.96
N ILE A 250 -17.26 -11.50 9.44
CA ILE A 250 -17.45 -10.09 9.81
C ILE A 250 -17.88 -9.95 11.28
N GLN A 251 -18.77 -10.84 11.74
CA GLN A 251 -19.26 -10.85 13.13
C GLN A 251 -18.28 -11.48 14.13
N ARG A 252 -17.18 -12.10 13.66
CA ARG A 252 -16.23 -12.90 14.46
C ARG A 252 -16.93 -13.94 15.35
N SER A 253 -18.05 -14.52 14.87
CA SER A 253 -18.97 -15.28 15.72
C SER A 253 -18.58 -16.75 15.93
N VAL A 254 -17.56 -17.24 15.23
CA VAL A 254 -16.94 -18.56 15.47
C VAL A 254 -15.43 -18.40 15.51
N ILE A 255 -14.83 -18.54 16.70
CA ILE A 255 -13.39 -18.62 16.89
C ILE A 255 -13.03 -20.10 17.08
N PHE A 256 -12.64 -20.75 15.98
CA PHE A 256 -11.77 -21.93 16.04
C PHE A 256 -10.34 -21.42 15.79
N ASP A 257 -9.71 -20.90 16.85
CA ASP A 257 -8.28 -20.58 16.81
C ASP A 257 -7.50 -21.89 16.61
N ASP A 258 -6.60 -21.89 15.62
CA ASP A 258 -5.62 -22.97 15.46
C ASP A 258 -4.65 -22.98 16.67
N ILE A 259 -3.85 -24.05 16.83
CA ILE A 259 -2.96 -24.22 17.99
C ILE A 259 -1.91 -23.09 18.11
N ILE A 260 -1.73 -22.29 17.05
CA ILE A 260 -0.84 -21.13 16.97
C ILE A 260 -1.70 -19.87 16.80
N ALA A 261 -1.62 -18.94 17.75
CA ALA A 261 -2.37 -17.68 17.71
C ALA A 261 -2.05 -16.88 16.43
N GLY A 262 -3.09 -16.39 15.74
CA GLY A 262 -2.95 -15.58 14.52
C GLY A 262 -2.93 -16.37 13.21
N LYS A 263 -3.01 -17.71 13.25
CA LYS A 263 -2.96 -18.58 12.06
C LYS A 263 -4.36 -19.07 11.67
N GLY A 264 -4.65 -19.07 10.36
CA GLY A 264 -5.90 -19.63 9.82
C GLY A 264 -7.16 -18.78 10.03
N ILE A 265 -7.01 -17.51 10.40
CA ILE A 265 -8.13 -16.61 10.75
C ILE A 265 -8.89 -16.10 9.50
N GLY A 266 -8.24 -16.04 8.32
CA GLY A 266 -8.81 -15.48 7.09
C GLY A 266 -9.69 -16.44 6.26
N LEU A 267 -10.77 -15.91 5.69
CA LEU A 267 -11.64 -16.63 4.76
C LEU A 267 -11.14 -16.48 3.31
N ILE A 268 -10.76 -17.60 2.69
CA ILE A 268 -10.34 -17.64 1.27
C ILE A 268 -11.41 -18.32 0.41
N LEU A 269 -12.01 -17.54 -0.50
CA LEU A 269 -12.97 -17.98 -1.52
C LEU A 269 -12.29 -18.03 -2.89
N ASN A 270 -12.58 -19.05 -3.70
CA ASN A 270 -12.07 -19.18 -5.06
C ASN A 270 -13.22 -19.33 -6.06
N PHE A 271 -13.24 -18.50 -7.10
CA PHE A 271 -14.30 -18.42 -8.12
C PHE A 271 -13.71 -18.76 -9.49
N HIS A 272 -14.35 -19.63 -10.28
CA HIS A 272 -13.76 -20.05 -11.57
C HIS A 272 -14.73 -20.22 -12.74
N GLY A 273 -14.31 -19.82 -13.94
CA GLY A 273 -15.12 -19.82 -15.16
C GLY A 273 -14.31 -19.57 -16.45
N PRO A 274 -14.96 -19.45 -17.63
CA PRO A 274 -14.29 -19.27 -18.92
C PRO A 274 -13.72 -17.84 -19.17
N PRO A 275 -12.65 -17.72 -19.97
CA PRO A 275 -11.72 -16.56 -19.95
C PRO A 275 -12.18 -15.28 -20.66
N GLY A 276 -11.46 -14.17 -20.40
CA GLY A 276 -11.49 -12.98 -21.27
C GLY A 276 -10.76 -11.73 -20.76
N VAL A 277 -9.42 -11.77 -20.89
CA VAL A 277 -8.44 -10.67 -21.02
C VAL A 277 -8.22 -9.68 -19.85
N GLY A 278 -7.24 -9.99 -19.01
CA GLY A 278 -6.49 -9.05 -18.15
C GLY A 278 -4.97 -9.30 -18.10
N LYS A 279 -4.40 -9.86 -19.17
CA LYS A 279 -3.08 -10.55 -19.16
C LYS A 279 -1.86 -9.65 -18.89
N THR A 280 -0.96 -10.17 -18.04
CA THR A 280 0.52 -9.99 -18.10
C THR A 280 1.10 -8.60 -17.79
N LEU A 281 0.60 -7.87 -16.78
CA LEU A 281 1.31 -6.71 -16.21
C LEU A 281 1.46 -6.72 -14.68
N THR A 282 0.71 -7.56 -13.96
CA THR A 282 0.75 -7.66 -12.49
C THR A 282 1.97 -8.45 -11.96
N ALA A 283 2.67 -9.18 -12.83
CA ALA A 283 3.72 -10.13 -12.44
C ALA A 283 5.02 -9.45 -11.94
N GLU A 284 5.42 -8.32 -12.53
CA GLU A 284 6.64 -7.61 -12.11
C GLU A 284 6.43 -6.79 -10.83
N ALA A 285 5.22 -6.24 -10.63
CA ALA A 285 4.89 -5.42 -9.47
C ALA A 285 4.74 -6.21 -8.16
N MET A 286 4.38 -7.50 -8.21
CA MET A 286 4.21 -8.33 -7.00
C MET A 286 5.49 -9.05 -6.54
N CYS A 287 6.62 -8.90 -7.25
CA CYS A 287 7.89 -9.52 -6.86
C CYS A 287 8.53 -8.91 -5.59
N GLU A 288 8.07 -7.74 -5.12
CA GLU A 288 8.48 -7.19 -3.82
C GLU A 288 7.53 -7.66 -2.70
N ASP A 289 8.03 -8.56 -1.83
CA ASP A 289 7.31 -9.11 -0.65
C ASP A 289 6.63 -8.00 0.18
N LYS A 290 7.21 -6.78 0.21
CA LYS A 290 6.66 -5.60 0.88
C LYS A 290 5.30 -5.13 0.35
N ALA A 291 5.06 -5.16 -0.97
CA ALA A 291 3.84 -4.62 -1.55
C ALA A 291 2.59 -5.42 -1.14
N LEU A 292 2.68 -6.75 -1.20
CA LEU A 292 1.59 -7.64 -0.80
C LEU A 292 1.25 -7.50 0.70
N ASN A 293 2.28 -7.38 1.55
CA ASN A 293 2.13 -7.15 2.98
C ASN A 293 1.37 -5.84 3.28
N VAL A 294 1.70 -4.74 2.60
CA VAL A 294 1.01 -3.46 2.78
C VAL A 294 -0.47 -3.56 2.37
N ILE A 295 -0.77 -4.20 1.25
CA ILE A 295 -2.15 -4.40 0.78
C ILE A 295 -2.95 -5.23 1.78
N PHE A 296 -2.39 -6.32 2.30
CA PHE A 296 -3.05 -7.18 3.29
C PHE A 296 -3.20 -6.51 4.67
N ALA A 297 -2.24 -5.68 5.09
CA ALA A 297 -2.36 -4.87 6.30
C ALA A 297 -3.51 -3.84 6.17
N LEU A 298 -3.55 -3.07 5.09
CA LEU A 298 -4.61 -2.08 4.82
C LEU A 298 -5.99 -2.73 4.72
N ALA A 299 -6.11 -3.86 3.99
CA ALA A 299 -7.37 -4.59 3.89
C ALA A 299 -7.84 -5.13 5.25
N THR A 300 -6.92 -5.52 6.12
CA THR A 300 -7.22 -5.93 7.50
C THR A 300 -7.76 -4.77 8.33
N GLU A 301 -7.06 -3.63 8.31
CA GLU A 301 -7.45 -2.42 9.07
C GLU A 301 -8.82 -1.89 8.63
N TRP A 302 -9.10 -1.91 7.33
CA TRP A 302 -10.34 -1.39 6.75
C TRP A 302 -11.48 -2.41 6.70
N GLN A 303 -11.24 -3.65 7.20
CA GLN A 303 -12.16 -4.78 7.08
C GLN A 303 -12.62 -5.06 5.64
N ALA A 304 -11.76 -4.76 4.66
CA ALA A 304 -12.07 -4.84 3.24
C ALA A 304 -11.92 -6.27 2.70
N ILE A 305 -12.69 -6.58 1.66
CA ILE A 305 -12.54 -7.82 0.90
C ILE A 305 -11.48 -7.60 -0.17
N VAL A 306 -10.43 -8.42 -0.17
CA VAL A 306 -9.41 -8.42 -1.24
C VAL A 306 -9.90 -9.29 -2.39
N LEU A 307 -9.80 -8.80 -3.62
CA LEU A 307 -10.04 -9.58 -4.84
C LEU A 307 -8.74 -9.66 -5.65
N ILE A 308 -8.32 -10.87 -6.02
CA ILE A 308 -7.21 -11.11 -6.94
C ILE A 308 -7.76 -11.77 -8.19
N ASP A 309 -7.60 -11.09 -9.33
CA ASP A 309 -8.05 -11.57 -10.64
C ASP A 309 -6.96 -12.33 -11.39
N GLU A 310 -7.37 -13.26 -12.27
CA GLU A 310 -6.53 -14.21 -13.01
C GLU A 310 -5.42 -14.86 -12.14
N ALA A 311 -5.78 -15.27 -10.92
CA ALA A 311 -4.85 -15.79 -9.91
C ALA A 311 -4.11 -17.06 -10.35
N ASP A 312 -4.60 -17.79 -11.37
CA ASP A 312 -3.89 -18.91 -11.97
C ASP A 312 -2.54 -18.53 -12.60
N VAL A 313 -2.32 -17.27 -12.99
CA VAL A 313 -1.01 -16.78 -13.47
C VAL A 313 0.08 -16.90 -12.39
N PHE A 314 -0.29 -16.68 -11.12
CA PHE A 314 0.64 -16.66 -9.98
C PHE A 314 0.75 -17.99 -9.25
N LEU A 315 -0.32 -18.79 -9.29
CA LEU A 315 -0.57 -19.87 -8.33
C LEU A 315 -0.61 -21.26 -8.99
N GLU A 316 -0.35 -21.35 -10.29
CA GLU A 316 -0.24 -22.62 -11.03
C GLU A 316 0.94 -23.46 -10.52
N LYS A 317 0.79 -24.80 -10.54
CA LYS A 317 1.71 -25.79 -9.96
C LYS A 317 3.18 -25.47 -10.20
N ARG A 318 4.00 -25.72 -9.19
CA ARG A 318 5.46 -25.58 -9.24
C ARG A 318 6.05 -26.47 -10.34
N ALA A 319 6.90 -25.88 -11.17
CA ALA A 319 7.64 -26.57 -12.22
C ALA A 319 9.13 -26.64 -11.84
N MET A 320 9.86 -27.66 -12.29
CA MET A 320 11.26 -27.87 -11.88
C MET A 320 12.24 -26.83 -12.46
N ASP A 321 11.81 -26.11 -13.49
CA ASP A 321 12.58 -25.17 -14.31
C ASP A 321 12.30 -23.69 -13.99
N ASP A 322 11.20 -23.36 -13.29
CA ASP A 322 10.82 -21.98 -12.97
C ASP A 322 11.06 -21.63 -11.48
N LEU A 323 12.32 -21.33 -11.16
CA LEU A 323 12.75 -20.90 -9.82
C LEU A 323 12.04 -19.62 -9.34
N THR A 324 11.82 -18.64 -10.24
CA THR A 324 11.23 -17.35 -9.91
C THR A 324 9.77 -17.51 -9.51
N ARG A 325 8.99 -18.26 -10.30
CA ARG A 325 7.58 -18.54 -9.99
C ARG A 325 7.42 -19.41 -8.75
N ASN A 326 8.30 -20.40 -8.56
CA ASN A 326 8.31 -21.20 -7.33
C ASN A 326 8.55 -20.34 -6.08
N ALA A 327 9.42 -19.32 -6.17
CA ALA A 327 9.63 -18.36 -5.10
C ALA A 327 8.39 -17.47 -4.86
N MET A 328 7.75 -16.96 -5.92
CA MET A 328 6.48 -16.20 -5.80
C MET A 328 5.37 -17.02 -5.13
N VAL A 329 5.17 -18.27 -5.56
CA VAL A 329 4.21 -19.20 -4.94
C VAL A 329 4.52 -19.40 -3.45
N ALA A 330 5.79 -19.54 -3.07
CA ALA A 330 6.21 -19.73 -1.68
C ALA A 330 6.02 -18.47 -0.81
N VAL A 331 6.29 -17.27 -1.35
CA VAL A 331 6.00 -16.00 -0.66
C VAL A 331 4.48 -15.84 -0.48
N PHE A 332 3.71 -16.03 -1.54
CA PHE A 332 2.26 -15.88 -1.51
C PHE A 332 1.59 -16.85 -0.52
N LEU A 333 2.00 -18.13 -0.53
CA LEU A 333 1.54 -19.14 0.44
C LEU A 333 1.80 -18.74 1.90
N ARG A 334 2.93 -18.08 2.17
CA ARG A 334 3.27 -17.55 3.50
C ARG A 334 2.29 -16.45 3.90
N GLN A 335 2.04 -15.49 3.00
CA GLN A 335 1.17 -14.36 3.31
C GLN A 335 -0.32 -14.76 3.44
N LEU A 336 -0.78 -15.77 2.69
CA LEU A 336 -2.12 -16.34 2.87
C LEU A 336 -2.36 -16.97 4.24
N GLU A 337 -1.32 -17.51 4.89
CA GLU A 337 -1.45 -18.25 6.16
C GLU A 337 -1.70 -17.33 7.36
N TYR A 338 -1.30 -16.06 7.24
CA TYR A 338 -1.38 -15.04 8.29
C TYR A 338 -2.32 -13.87 7.98
N PHE A 339 -2.94 -13.81 6.80
CA PHE A 339 -3.91 -12.75 6.46
C PHE A 339 -5.23 -12.98 7.22
N PRO A 340 -5.64 -12.09 8.15
CA PRO A 340 -6.82 -12.27 9.00
C PRO A 340 -8.09 -11.63 8.39
N GLY A 341 -8.20 -11.65 7.05
CA GLY A 341 -9.25 -10.98 6.29
C GLY A 341 -9.91 -11.89 5.25
N ILE A 342 -10.83 -11.32 4.47
CA ILE A 342 -11.55 -12.04 3.42
C ILE A 342 -10.83 -11.85 2.08
N LEU A 343 -10.42 -12.96 1.46
CA LEU A 343 -9.79 -12.99 0.15
C LEU A 343 -10.67 -13.73 -0.85
N ILE A 344 -10.91 -13.12 -2.00
CA ILE A 344 -11.53 -13.75 -3.16
C ILE A 344 -10.47 -13.88 -4.26
N LEU A 345 -10.30 -15.10 -4.76
CA LEU A 345 -9.49 -15.41 -5.95
C LEU A 345 -10.45 -15.66 -7.12
N THR A 346 -10.15 -15.12 -8.31
CA THR A 346 -10.77 -15.58 -9.56
C THR A 346 -9.73 -16.27 -10.44
N THR A 347 -10.12 -17.36 -11.10
CA THR A 347 -9.25 -18.15 -11.99
C THR A 347 -9.99 -18.59 -13.25
N ASN A 348 -9.29 -18.57 -14.38
CA ASN A 348 -9.80 -19.10 -15.64
C ASN A 348 -9.48 -20.60 -15.84
N ARG A 349 -8.73 -21.21 -14.91
CA ARG A 349 -8.23 -22.59 -14.99
C ARG A 349 -8.50 -23.38 -13.71
N LEU A 350 -9.29 -24.43 -13.84
CA LEU A 350 -9.70 -25.34 -12.77
C LEU A 350 -8.58 -26.25 -12.23
N VAL A 351 -7.60 -26.57 -13.09
CA VAL A 351 -6.66 -27.69 -12.89
C VAL A 351 -5.27 -27.21 -12.44
N SER A 352 -4.99 -25.91 -12.58
CA SER A 352 -3.66 -25.33 -12.48
C SER A 352 -3.10 -25.22 -11.07
N PHE A 353 -3.89 -24.97 -10.02
CA PHE A 353 -3.32 -24.57 -8.72
C PHE A 353 -2.39 -25.59 -8.04
N ASP A 354 -1.36 -25.06 -7.36
CA ASP A 354 -0.52 -25.79 -6.40
C ASP A 354 -1.34 -26.40 -5.26
N ASP A 355 -1.01 -27.63 -4.85
CA ASP A 355 -1.84 -28.39 -3.92
C ASP A 355 -1.78 -27.81 -2.49
N ALA A 356 -0.74 -27.04 -2.13
CA ALA A 356 -0.68 -26.30 -0.86
C ALA A 356 -1.55 -25.02 -0.85
N ILE A 357 -1.97 -24.54 -2.03
CA ILE A 357 -2.93 -23.41 -2.14
C ILE A 357 -4.35 -23.96 -2.01
N LYS A 358 -4.63 -25.10 -2.65
CA LYS A 358 -5.93 -25.79 -2.53
C LYS A 358 -6.29 -26.11 -1.07
N SER A 359 -5.31 -26.48 -0.24
CA SER A 359 -5.54 -26.74 1.18
C SER A 359 -5.82 -25.50 2.04
N ARG A 360 -5.63 -24.28 1.50
CA ARG A 360 -5.95 -22.99 2.14
C ARG A 360 -7.25 -22.36 1.62
N ILE A 361 -7.77 -22.83 0.47
CA ILE A 361 -9.05 -22.38 -0.07
C ILE A 361 -10.19 -23.03 0.71
N HIS A 362 -11.03 -22.20 1.35
CA HIS A 362 -12.14 -22.67 2.19
C HIS A 362 -13.37 -23.05 1.36
N VAL A 363 -13.63 -22.31 0.26
CA VAL A 363 -14.73 -22.60 -0.67
C VAL A 363 -14.26 -22.38 -2.11
N SER A 364 -14.53 -23.33 -2.99
CA SER A 364 -14.36 -23.17 -4.44
C SER A 364 -15.71 -23.19 -5.14
N LEU A 365 -16.08 -22.10 -5.82
CA LEU A 365 -17.31 -21.95 -6.60
C LEU A 365 -17.06 -22.12 -8.09
N THR A 366 -17.74 -23.10 -8.67
CA THR A 366 -17.77 -23.35 -10.11
C THR A 366 -18.87 -22.55 -10.79
N PHE A 367 -18.48 -21.71 -11.75
CA PHE A 367 -19.42 -21.08 -12.68
C PHE A 367 -19.53 -21.95 -13.94
N ALA A 368 -20.73 -22.51 -14.15
CA ALA A 368 -21.05 -23.29 -15.35
C ALA A 368 -21.34 -22.38 -16.55
N ASN A 369 -21.36 -22.96 -17.75
CA ASN A 369 -21.79 -22.26 -18.96
C ASN A 369 -23.23 -21.76 -18.84
N LEU A 370 -23.50 -20.58 -19.42
CA LEU A 370 -24.80 -19.92 -19.35
C LEU A 370 -25.91 -20.77 -20.02
N THR A 371 -27.00 -21.00 -19.29
CA THR A 371 -28.19 -21.66 -19.83
C THR A 371 -28.86 -20.78 -20.90
N ALA A 372 -29.65 -21.37 -21.81
CA ALA A 372 -30.40 -20.60 -22.81
C ALA A 372 -31.30 -19.53 -22.17
N LYS A 373 -32.02 -19.88 -21.10
CA LYS A 373 -32.86 -18.94 -20.31
C LYS A 373 -32.03 -17.78 -19.73
N THR A 374 -30.83 -18.08 -19.23
CA THR A 374 -29.91 -17.06 -18.71
C THR A 374 -29.37 -16.16 -19.83
N ARG A 375 -28.99 -16.72 -20.99
CA ARG A 375 -28.58 -15.94 -22.18
C ARG A 375 -29.69 -15.02 -22.66
N GLU A 376 -30.95 -15.47 -22.64
CA GLU A 376 -32.10 -14.65 -23.04
C GLU A 376 -32.22 -13.41 -22.15
N ARG A 377 -32.14 -13.58 -20.83
CA ARG A 377 -32.20 -12.49 -19.85
C ARG A 377 -31.06 -11.49 -20.06
N LEU A 378 -29.85 -11.97 -20.33
CA LEU A 378 -28.68 -11.12 -20.62
C LEU A 378 -28.85 -10.31 -21.92
N TRP A 379 -29.31 -10.96 -23.00
CA TRP A 379 -29.63 -10.27 -24.26
C TRP A 379 -30.67 -9.16 -24.03
N ARG A 380 -31.82 -9.47 -23.40
CA ARG A 380 -32.86 -8.46 -23.11
C ARG A 380 -32.33 -7.32 -22.24
N ALA A 381 -31.53 -7.62 -21.21
CA ALA A 381 -30.97 -6.61 -20.31
C ALA A 381 -29.99 -5.66 -21.03
N PHE A 382 -29.08 -6.18 -21.85
CA PHE A 382 -28.13 -5.35 -22.60
C PHE A 382 -28.82 -4.56 -23.71
N LEU A 383 -29.81 -5.12 -24.39
CA LEU A 383 -30.57 -4.43 -25.44
C LEU A 383 -31.46 -3.32 -24.89
N ARG A 384 -32.11 -3.54 -23.74
CA ARG A 384 -32.83 -2.48 -23.01
C ARG A 384 -31.86 -1.35 -22.63
N LYS A 385 -30.65 -1.68 -22.16
CA LYS A 385 -29.60 -0.69 -21.83
C LYS A 385 -29.02 0.03 -23.07
N ALA A 386 -29.12 -0.58 -24.25
CA ALA A 386 -28.77 0.05 -25.53
C ALA A 386 -29.88 0.94 -26.12
N GLY A 387 -31.01 1.11 -25.41
CA GLY A 387 -32.09 2.04 -25.76
C GLY A 387 -33.29 1.42 -26.50
N LEU A 388 -33.37 0.09 -26.62
CA LEU A 388 -34.56 -0.55 -27.22
C LEU A 388 -35.75 -0.52 -26.25
N SER A 389 -36.91 -0.15 -26.79
CA SER A 389 -38.19 -0.19 -26.08
C SER A 389 -38.71 -1.62 -25.89
N GLU A 390 -39.58 -1.85 -24.90
CA GLU A 390 -40.23 -3.17 -24.69
C GLU A 390 -40.93 -3.70 -25.94
N ASN A 391 -41.58 -2.82 -26.71
CA ASN A 391 -42.24 -3.21 -27.96
C ASN A 391 -41.24 -3.71 -29.02
N GLN A 392 -40.04 -3.08 -29.09
CA GLN A 392 -38.97 -3.56 -29.96
C GLN A 392 -38.36 -4.86 -29.44
N LEU A 393 -38.08 -4.96 -28.12
CA LEU A 393 -37.54 -6.17 -27.49
C LEU A 393 -38.43 -7.40 -27.69
N ASN A 394 -39.75 -7.22 -27.68
CA ASN A 394 -40.72 -8.30 -27.90
C ASN A 394 -40.97 -8.59 -29.40
N ALA A 395 -40.54 -7.71 -30.30
CA ALA A 395 -40.49 -7.97 -31.74
C ALA A 395 -39.19 -8.70 -32.17
N ILE A 396 -38.17 -8.79 -31.32
CA ILE A 396 -36.94 -9.56 -31.62
C ILE A 396 -37.23 -11.06 -31.54
N ASN A 397 -36.87 -11.79 -32.60
CA ASN A 397 -36.80 -13.24 -32.55
C ASN A 397 -35.62 -13.70 -31.67
N MET A 398 -35.89 -13.89 -30.38
CA MET A 398 -34.89 -14.30 -29.40
C MET A 398 -34.38 -15.73 -29.64
N ASP A 399 -35.18 -16.63 -30.23
CA ASP A 399 -34.74 -18.00 -30.53
C ASP A 399 -33.53 -18.04 -31.47
N LEU A 400 -33.45 -17.06 -32.38
CA LEU A 400 -32.30 -16.88 -33.26
C LEU A 400 -31.02 -16.53 -32.47
N LEU A 401 -31.11 -15.55 -31.56
CA LEU A 401 -29.98 -15.13 -30.71
C LEU A 401 -29.57 -16.20 -29.70
N LEU A 402 -30.51 -17.06 -29.29
CA LEU A 402 -30.27 -18.16 -28.36
C LEU A 402 -29.57 -19.37 -28.98
N ARG A 403 -29.70 -19.58 -30.29
CA ARG A 403 -28.92 -20.58 -31.05
C ARG A 403 -27.42 -20.29 -31.05
N LEU A 404 -27.03 -19.02 -30.83
CA LEU A 404 -25.64 -18.61 -30.78
C LEU A 404 -25.06 -18.92 -29.38
N PRO A 405 -23.94 -19.67 -29.27
CA PRO A 405 -23.42 -20.17 -27.99
C PRO A 405 -22.59 -19.12 -27.23
N PHE A 406 -22.91 -17.82 -27.38
CA PHE A 406 -22.11 -16.74 -26.82
C PHE A 406 -22.15 -16.67 -25.28
N ASN A 407 -21.01 -16.31 -24.69
CA ASN A 407 -20.90 -15.99 -23.27
C ASN A 407 -21.34 -14.53 -22.98
N GLY A 408 -21.47 -14.18 -21.69
CA GLY A 408 -21.97 -12.86 -21.28
C GLY A 408 -21.08 -11.68 -21.69
N ARG A 409 -19.76 -11.91 -21.87
CA ARG A 409 -18.81 -10.90 -22.34
C ARG A 409 -18.97 -10.66 -23.85
N GLU A 410 -19.11 -11.73 -24.63
CA GLU A 410 -19.41 -11.67 -26.08
C GLU A 410 -20.73 -10.97 -26.36
N ILE A 411 -21.82 -11.36 -25.69
CA ILE A 411 -23.13 -10.73 -25.83
C ILE A 411 -23.04 -9.21 -25.57
N LYS A 412 -22.40 -8.82 -24.46
CA LYS A 412 -22.19 -7.39 -24.11
C LYS A 412 -21.39 -6.66 -25.19
N ASN A 413 -20.33 -7.27 -25.72
CA ASN A 413 -19.49 -6.68 -26.75
C ASN A 413 -20.24 -6.52 -28.07
N ILE A 414 -21.01 -7.53 -28.50
CA ILE A 414 -21.83 -7.47 -29.72
C ILE A 414 -22.84 -6.32 -29.62
N VAL A 415 -23.61 -6.24 -28.52
CA VAL A 415 -24.59 -5.15 -28.32
C VAL A 415 -23.92 -3.77 -28.30
N LYS A 416 -22.77 -3.63 -27.62
CA LYS A 416 -22.03 -2.37 -27.54
C LYS A 416 -21.51 -1.92 -28.92
N THR A 417 -20.93 -2.83 -29.68
CA THR A 417 -20.39 -2.54 -31.02
C THR A 417 -21.51 -2.23 -32.01
N ALA A 418 -22.61 -2.99 -31.99
CA ALA A 418 -23.80 -2.72 -32.80
C ALA A 418 -24.43 -1.35 -32.48
N SER A 419 -24.59 -1.02 -31.19
CA SER A 419 -25.07 0.29 -30.74
C SER A 419 -24.17 1.45 -31.19
N THR A 420 -22.84 1.25 -31.13
CA THR A 420 -21.85 2.24 -31.58
C THR A 420 -21.91 2.44 -33.11
N PHE A 421 -22.07 1.37 -33.87
CA PHE A 421 -22.23 1.42 -35.33
C PHE A 421 -23.54 2.11 -35.75
N ALA A 422 -24.66 1.81 -35.11
CA ALA A 422 -25.94 2.47 -35.36
C ALA A 422 -25.87 3.98 -35.07
N SER A 423 -25.27 4.34 -33.93
CA SER A 423 -25.05 5.74 -33.52
C SER A 423 -24.16 6.50 -34.52
N HIS A 424 -23.07 5.89 -35.00
CA HIS A 424 -22.23 6.46 -36.05
C HIS A 424 -23.00 6.66 -37.38
N CYS A 425 -23.92 5.75 -37.70
CA CYS A 425 -24.83 5.86 -38.84
C CYS A 425 -26.00 6.86 -38.62
N GLY A 426 -26.07 7.55 -37.48
CA GLY A 426 -27.12 8.52 -37.18
C GLY A 426 -28.53 7.92 -36.99
N ARG A 427 -28.65 6.62 -36.69
CA ARG A 427 -29.93 5.91 -36.56
C ARG A 427 -30.01 5.07 -35.28
N ALA A 428 -31.23 4.69 -34.91
CA ALA A 428 -31.45 3.77 -33.79
C ALA A 428 -30.88 2.37 -34.09
N LEU A 429 -30.48 1.67 -33.03
CA LEU A 429 -29.99 0.29 -33.08
C LEU A 429 -31.08 -0.63 -33.64
N SER A 430 -30.76 -1.37 -34.71
CA SER A 430 -31.67 -2.35 -35.31
C SER A 430 -31.17 -3.79 -35.13
N ILE A 431 -32.01 -4.77 -35.43
CA ILE A 431 -31.68 -6.20 -35.26
C ILE A 431 -30.57 -6.60 -36.23
N GLU A 432 -30.57 -6.03 -37.43
CA GLU A 432 -29.59 -6.28 -38.49
C GLU A 432 -28.17 -5.87 -38.06
N ASP A 433 -28.01 -4.83 -37.23
CA ASP A 433 -26.71 -4.46 -36.68
C ASP A 433 -26.18 -5.48 -35.68
N ILE A 434 -27.06 -6.03 -34.84
CA ILE A 434 -26.72 -7.06 -33.86
C ILE A 434 -26.28 -8.33 -34.57
N LEU A 435 -27.00 -8.73 -35.63
CA LEU A 435 -26.66 -9.89 -36.45
C LEU A 435 -25.37 -9.69 -37.22
N ARG A 436 -25.20 -8.55 -37.91
CA ARG A 436 -23.95 -8.22 -38.61
C ARG A 436 -22.73 -8.22 -37.69
N VAL A 437 -22.86 -7.68 -36.48
CA VAL A 437 -21.77 -7.70 -35.50
C VAL A 437 -21.55 -9.10 -34.93
N ALA A 438 -22.61 -9.87 -34.67
CA ALA A 438 -22.49 -11.27 -34.25
C ALA A 438 -21.75 -12.12 -35.29
N GLU A 439 -22.07 -11.98 -36.58
CA GLU A 439 -21.36 -12.63 -37.70
C GLU A 439 -19.86 -12.30 -37.68
N THR A 440 -19.49 -11.02 -37.53
CA THR A 440 -18.06 -10.62 -37.52
C THR A 440 -17.27 -11.08 -36.28
N ASN A 441 -17.93 -11.47 -35.18
CA ASN A 441 -17.27 -11.94 -33.96
C ASN A 441 -17.14 -13.47 -33.90
N ILE A 442 -17.63 -14.20 -34.91
CA ILE A 442 -17.47 -15.65 -34.99
C ILE A 442 -16.22 -15.96 -35.80
N GLU A 443 -15.17 -16.47 -35.14
CA GLU A 443 -13.99 -16.94 -35.84
C GLU A 443 -14.36 -18.07 -36.83
N PRO A 444 -13.89 -18.04 -38.08
CA PRO A 444 -14.25 -19.04 -39.10
C PRO A 444 -13.67 -20.45 -38.86
N ASN A 445 -12.96 -20.70 -37.75
CA ASN A 445 -12.26 -21.96 -37.49
C ASN A 445 -12.23 -22.38 -36.00
N VAL A 446 -13.39 -22.52 -35.33
CA VAL A 446 -13.48 -23.24 -34.04
C VAL A 446 -14.55 -24.34 -34.03
N GLY A 447 -14.23 -25.42 -34.75
CA GLY A 447 -14.40 -26.80 -34.27
C GLY A 447 -15.79 -27.47 -34.18
N HIS A 448 -16.91 -26.75 -33.99
CA HIS A 448 -18.17 -27.40 -33.57
C HIS A 448 -19.46 -27.13 -34.36
N TYR A 449 -19.45 -26.24 -35.37
CA TYR A 449 -20.61 -26.06 -36.25
C TYR A 449 -20.17 -25.98 -37.71
N SER A 450 -20.71 -26.87 -38.55
CA SER A 450 -20.45 -26.86 -39.99
C SER A 450 -21.13 -25.66 -40.66
N LEU A 451 -20.51 -25.13 -41.74
CA LEU A 451 -21.11 -24.06 -42.56
C LEU A 451 -22.56 -24.39 -43.00
N SER A 452 -22.91 -25.67 -43.15
CA SER A 452 -24.26 -26.11 -43.51
C SER A 452 -25.35 -25.75 -42.47
N ALA A 453 -25.03 -25.81 -41.18
CA ALA A 453 -25.95 -25.36 -40.13
C ALA A 453 -26.18 -23.83 -40.20
N TRP A 454 -25.12 -23.08 -40.53
CA TRP A 454 -25.17 -21.63 -40.70
C TRP A 454 -25.91 -21.19 -41.97
N CYS A 455 -25.69 -21.84 -43.12
CA CYS A 455 -26.47 -21.59 -44.32
C CYS A 455 -27.98 -21.81 -44.08
N SER A 456 -28.33 -22.77 -43.23
CA SER A 456 -29.73 -23.04 -42.86
C SER A 456 -30.34 -21.95 -41.97
N ILE A 457 -29.53 -21.29 -41.14
CA ILE A 457 -29.95 -20.15 -40.30
C ILE A 457 -30.05 -18.87 -41.14
N ILE A 458 -29.10 -18.62 -42.04
CA ILE A 458 -29.11 -17.45 -42.94
C ILE A 458 -30.27 -17.55 -43.96
N MET A 459 -30.57 -18.74 -44.51
CA MET A 459 -31.76 -18.92 -45.35
C MET A 459 -33.07 -18.69 -44.56
N ALA A 460 -33.09 -18.99 -43.26
CA ALA A 460 -34.24 -18.72 -42.39
C ALA A 460 -34.35 -17.24 -41.96
N LEU A 461 -33.35 -16.40 -42.28
CA LEU A 461 -33.32 -14.96 -42.01
C LEU A 461 -33.69 -14.08 -43.21
N ASN A 462 -33.88 -14.68 -44.39
CA ASN A 462 -34.05 -13.98 -45.66
C ASN A 462 -35.49 -14.09 -46.20
N VAL A 463 -36.48 -14.05 -45.29
CA VAL A 463 -37.93 -14.08 -45.56
C VAL A 463 -38.63 -12.98 -44.75
#